data_AF-A0ABD7H2S2-F1
#
_entry.id   AF-A0ABD7H2S2-F1
#
_cell.length_a   1.000
_cell.length_b   1.000
_cell.length_c   1.000
_cell.angle_alpha   90.00
_cell.angle_beta   90.00
_cell.angle_gamma   90.00
#
_symmetry.space_group_name_H-M   'P 1'
#
loop_
_entity.id
_entity.type
_entity.pdbx_description
1 polymer ?
#
loop_
_entity_poly.entity_id
_entity_poly.type
_entity_poly.pdbx_seq_one_letter_code
_entity_poly.pdbx_strand_id
1 'polypeptide(L)'
;MVQPHFPVLADATLAAFNTVGEWLAQDDLSATSPLPEVDAVILAGNAVIPTIDAACRIAAQRDVPLLISGGIGHSTPFLYTAIGNHPRYHTVPVTGRAEASILADIARAFWQIPEARLWVEDRSTNCGENARFSWNMLKQRHRTTGRVLVVQDPTMQRRTMATFARVCRDEPVSPQWVSHPGFTPTLQNGNEGVEFSEGHTGLWPVDRYLSLVMGELPRLYDDANGYGPAGRDYIAHVEFPEAVMAAWKQLQQDPVLKGARKII
;
A
#
# COMPACT_ATOMS: atom_id res chain seq x y z
N MET A 1 24.30 -15.10 -14.91
CA MET A 1 23.01 -15.82 -14.86
C MET A 1 22.11 -15.05 -13.92
N VAL A 2 21.00 -14.51 -14.41
CA VAL A 2 19.98 -13.91 -13.54
C VAL A 2 19.25 -15.10 -12.92
N GLN A 3 19.31 -15.27 -11.60
CA GLN A 3 18.45 -16.26 -10.94
C GLN A 3 17.01 -15.73 -11.07
N PRO A 4 16.11 -16.45 -11.77
CA PRO A 4 14.74 -15.97 -11.99
C PRO A 4 13.90 -15.98 -10.71
N HIS A 5 14.36 -16.68 -9.68
CA HIS A 5 13.65 -16.87 -8.41
C HIS A 5 14.53 -16.50 -7.22
N PHE A 6 13.91 -15.91 -6.21
CA PHE A 6 14.58 -15.61 -4.94
C PHE A 6 14.88 -16.93 -4.21
N PRO A 7 16.10 -17.17 -3.71
CA PRO A 7 16.44 -18.43 -3.05
C PRO A 7 15.51 -18.74 -1.88
N VAL A 8 15.26 -20.03 -1.64
CA VAL A 8 14.49 -20.48 -0.47
C VAL A 8 15.06 -19.88 0.82
N LEU A 9 14.16 -19.52 1.74
CA LEU A 9 14.51 -18.95 3.03
C LEU A 9 14.30 -19.98 4.14
N ALA A 10 15.02 -19.85 5.24
CA ALA A 10 14.74 -20.64 6.43
C ALA A 10 13.32 -20.36 6.95
N ASP A 11 12.64 -21.36 7.50
CA ASP A 11 11.26 -21.24 7.98
C ASP A 11 11.08 -20.10 8.97
N ALA A 12 12.05 -19.88 9.86
CA ALA A 12 12.05 -18.77 10.80
C ALA A 12 12.09 -17.40 10.11
N THR A 13 12.81 -17.28 8.98
CA THR A 13 12.90 -16.05 8.19
C THR A 13 11.62 -15.82 7.39
N LEU A 14 11.02 -16.87 6.82
CA LEU A 14 9.70 -16.78 6.19
C LEU A 14 8.62 -16.36 7.19
N ALA A 15 8.57 -17.00 8.36
CA ALA A 15 7.63 -16.66 9.42
C ALA A 15 7.81 -15.20 9.88
N ALA A 16 9.06 -14.71 9.95
CA ALA A 16 9.35 -13.33 10.26
C ALA A 16 8.83 -12.36 9.17
N PHE A 17 9.02 -12.66 7.88
CA PHE A 17 8.44 -11.86 6.81
C PHE A 17 6.92 -11.86 6.82
N ASN A 18 6.28 -13.00 7.08
CA ASN A 18 4.82 -13.10 7.15
C ASN A 18 4.26 -12.32 8.35
N THR A 19 4.92 -12.41 9.52
CA THR A 19 4.57 -11.63 10.71
C THR A 19 4.65 -10.12 10.43
N VAL A 20 5.73 -9.67 9.80
CA VAL A 20 5.89 -8.24 9.47
C VAL A 20 4.91 -7.84 8.36
N GLY A 21 4.73 -8.67 7.34
CA GLY A 21 3.83 -8.41 6.21
C GLY A 21 2.38 -8.21 6.66
N GLU A 22 1.89 -9.11 7.52
CA GLU A 22 0.58 -8.98 8.16
C GLU A 22 0.46 -7.69 8.98
N TRP A 23 1.48 -7.39 9.78
CA TRP A 23 1.50 -6.16 10.56
C TRP A 23 1.48 -4.90 9.67
N LEU A 24 2.31 -4.84 8.61
CA LEU A 24 2.35 -3.71 7.67
C LEU A 24 1.04 -3.54 6.90
N ALA A 25 0.41 -4.65 6.50
CA ALA A 25 -0.84 -4.65 5.75
C ALA A 25 -1.97 -3.99 6.54
N GLN A 26 -1.98 -4.10 7.87
CA GLN A 26 -2.99 -3.46 8.75
C GLN A 26 -4.40 -3.54 8.15
N ASP A 27 -4.89 -4.75 7.86
CA ASP A 27 -6.19 -4.92 7.23
C ASP A 27 -7.30 -5.00 8.29
N ASP A 28 -7.94 -3.86 8.56
CA ASP A 28 -9.02 -3.74 9.54
C ASP A 28 -10.26 -4.56 9.12
N LEU A 29 -10.35 -4.96 7.85
CA LEU A 29 -11.51 -5.65 7.29
C LEU A 29 -11.32 -7.15 7.10
N SER A 30 -10.10 -7.66 7.28
CA SER A 30 -9.72 -9.08 7.07
C SER A 30 -10.61 -10.09 7.82
N ALA A 31 -11.09 -9.73 9.01
CA ALA A 31 -11.93 -10.59 9.85
C ALA A 31 -13.42 -10.15 9.89
N THR A 32 -13.81 -9.13 9.13
CA THR A 32 -15.17 -8.56 9.20
C THR A 32 -16.02 -8.93 8.00
N SER A 33 -17.17 -9.56 8.26
CA SER A 33 -18.22 -9.80 7.28
C SER A 33 -19.59 -9.50 7.90
N PRO A 34 -20.44 -8.67 7.26
CA PRO A 34 -20.21 -7.97 6.00
C PRO A 34 -19.20 -6.81 6.14
N LEU A 35 -18.62 -6.36 5.02
CA LEU A 35 -17.79 -5.16 4.98
C LEU A 35 -18.55 -3.97 5.62
N PRO A 36 -17.90 -3.13 6.44
CA PRO A 36 -18.56 -1.98 7.04
C PRO A 36 -19.02 -0.98 5.97
N GLU A 37 -20.04 -0.19 6.29
CA GLU A 37 -20.39 0.97 5.48
C GLU A 37 -19.27 2.00 5.53
N VAL A 38 -18.88 2.47 4.34
CA VAL A 38 -17.87 3.52 4.12
C VAL A 38 -18.51 4.59 3.24
N ASP A 39 -18.14 5.85 3.46
CA ASP A 39 -18.71 7.02 2.76
C ASP A 39 -17.88 7.45 1.55
N ALA A 40 -16.59 7.06 1.53
CA ALA A 40 -15.66 7.27 0.43
C ALA A 40 -14.51 6.27 0.50
N VAL A 41 -13.87 6.04 -0.66
CA VAL A 41 -12.64 5.25 -0.77
C VAL A 41 -11.51 6.15 -1.26
N ILE A 42 -10.35 6.08 -0.62
CA ILE A 42 -9.10 6.66 -1.10
C ILE A 42 -8.22 5.52 -1.62
N LEU A 43 -7.80 5.61 -2.88
CA LEU A 43 -6.75 4.80 -3.46
C LEU A 43 -5.47 5.63 -3.55
N ALA A 44 -4.49 5.30 -2.71
CA ALA A 44 -3.16 5.90 -2.81
C ALA A 44 -2.37 5.21 -3.94
N GLY A 45 -1.65 6.01 -4.73
CA GLY A 45 -0.92 5.56 -5.90
C GLY A 45 0.08 4.43 -5.59
N ASN A 46 -0.10 3.31 -6.29
CA ASN A 46 0.73 2.10 -6.19
C ASN A 46 0.63 1.25 -7.45
N ALA A 47 1.37 0.13 -7.49
CA ALA A 47 1.50 -0.75 -8.64
C ALA A 47 0.86 -2.15 -8.45
N VAL A 48 0.12 -2.35 -7.36
CA VAL A 48 -0.35 -3.66 -6.91
C VAL A 48 -1.76 -3.89 -7.42
N ILE A 49 -1.92 -4.72 -8.45
CA ILE A 49 -3.20 -4.85 -9.15
C ILE A 49 -4.34 -5.31 -8.23
N PRO A 50 -4.16 -6.33 -7.37
CA PRO A 50 -5.22 -6.74 -6.44
C PRO A 50 -5.70 -5.62 -5.49
N THR A 51 -4.77 -4.75 -5.05
CA THR A 51 -5.09 -3.58 -4.22
C THR A 51 -5.88 -2.52 -5.00
N ILE A 52 -5.46 -2.22 -6.24
CA ILE A 52 -6.17 -1.30 -7.12
C ILE A 52 -7.60 -1.80 -7.40
N ASP A 53 -7.72 -3.10 -7.68
CA ASP A 53 -8.99 -3.77 -7.90
C ASP A 53 -9.87 -3.75 -6.65
N ALA A 54 -9.31 -3.94 -5.46
CA ALA A 54 -10.05 -3.86 -4.21
C ALA A 54 -10.67 -2.47 -3.99
N ALA A 55 -9.91 -1.40 -4.20
CA ALA A 55 -10.43 -0.04 -4.08
C ALA A 55 -11.58 0.22 -5.07
N CYS A 56 -11.38 -0.11 -6.34
CA CYS A 56 -12.38 0.11 -7.39
C CYS A 56 -13.63 -0.74 -7.14
N ARG A 57 -13.47 -2.02 -6.77
CA ARG A 57 -14.57 -2.92 -6.44
C ARG A 57 -15.42 -2.38 -5.31
N ILE A 58 -14.79 -1.95 -4.21
CA ILE A 58 -15.52 -1.45 -3.04
C ILE A 58 -16.26 -0.15 -3.38
N ALA A 59 -15.60 0.79 -4.06
CA ALA A 59 -16.24 2.04 -4.46
C ALA A 59 -17.45 1.79 -5.39
N ALA A 60 -17.32 0.90 -6.36
CA ALA A 60 -18.39 0.54 -7.28
C ALA A 60 -19.55 -0.19 -6.58
N GLN A 61 -19.27 -1.20 -5.75
CA GLN A 61 -20.30 -1.98 -5.04
C GLN A 61 -21.05 -1.16 -4.00
N ARG A 62 -20.40 -0.18 -3.38
CA ARG A 62 -20.99 0.71 -2.37
C ARG A 62 -21.58 1.99 -2.93
N ASP A 63 -21.38 2.24 -4.22
CA ASP A 63 -21.90 3.43 -4.90
C ASP A 63 -21.36 4.76 -4.33
N VAL A 64 -20.12 4.73 -3.82
CA VAL A 64 -19.47 5.87 -3.13
C VAL A 64 -18.34 6.50 -3.95
N PRO A 65 -17.92 7.74 -3.64
CA PRO A 65 -16.78 8.37 -4.29
C PRO A 65 -15.48 7.58 -4.13
N LEU A 66 -14.71 7.52 -5.22
CA LEU A 66 -13.34 7.05 -5.24
C LEU A 66 -12.41 8.23 -5.47
N LEU A 67 -11.66 8.61 -4.43
CA LEU A 67 -10.56 9.56 -4.50
C LEU A 67 -9.29 8.79 -4.82
N ILE A 68 -8.63 9.13 -5.92
CA ILE A 68 -7.36 8.53 -6.32
C ILE A 68 -6.27 9.60 -6.18
N SER A 69 -5.24 9.32 -5.38
CA SER A 69 -4.16 10.27 -5.09
C SER A 69 -2.79 9.70 -5.43
N GLY A 70 -2.10 10.34 -6.37
CA GLY A 70 -0.79 9.91 -6.88
C GLY A 70 -0.39 10.71 -8.11
N GLY A 71 0.67 11.51 -8.01
CA GLY A 71 1.33 12.16 -9.12
C GLY A 71 2.40 11.28 -9.75
N ILE A 72 3.63 11.80 -9.85
CA ILE A 72 4.81 11.07 -10.33
C ILE A 72 5.78 10.92 -9.16
N GLY A 73 6.14 9.69 -8.84
CA GLY A 73 7.00 9.34 -7.72
C GLY A 73 7.73 8.01 -7.91
N HIS A 74 8.25 7.47 -6.81
CA HIS A 74 9.07 6.25 -6.83
C HIS A 74 8.33 5.00 -7.33
N SER A 75 7.00 4.94 -7.16
CA SER A 75 6.18 3.80 -7.57
C SER A 75 5.74 3.85 -9.03
N THR A 76 5.89 5.00 -9.69
CA THR A 76 5.31 5.25 -11.02
C THR A 76 5.84 4.31 -12.10
N PRO A 77 7.16 4.04 -12.22
CA PRO A 77 7.67 3.08 -13.21
C PRO A 77 7.18 1.65 -12.96
N PHE A 78 6.96 1.27 -11.70
CA PHE A 78 6.41 -0.03 -11.34
C PHE A 78 4.95 -0.15 -11.76
N LEU A 79 4.14 0.91 -11.58
CA LEU A 79 2.77 0.95 -12.07
C LEU A 79 2.74 0.82 -13.60
N TYR A 80 3.61 1.54 -14.32
CA TYR A 80 3.67 1.44 -15.78
C TYR A 80 3.93 0.00 -16.24
N THR A 81 4.87 -0.68 -15.59
CA THR A 81 5.22 -2.07 -15.87
C THR A 81 4.07 -3.02 -15.52
N ALA A 82 3.46 -2.86 -14.34
CA ALA A 82 2.35 -3.67 -13.89
C ALA A 82 1.15 -3.58 -14.85
N ILE A 83 0.77 -2.37 -15.26
CA ILE A 83 -0.32 -2.15 -16.23
C ILE A 83 0.04 -2.72 -17.59
N GLY A 84 1.24 -2.44 -18.11
CA GLY A 84 1.68 -2.94 -19.43
C GLY A 84 1.69 -4.46 -19.54
N ASN A 85 1.97 -5.16 -18.43
CA ASN A 85 1.97 -6.63 -18.37
C ASN A 85 0.60 -7.23 -18.01
N HIS A 86 -0.39 -6.41 -17.63
CA HIS A 86 -1.66 -6.93 -17.13
C HIS A 86 -2.61 -7.30 -18.28
N PRO A 87 -3.15 -8.54 -18.33
CA PRO A 87 -3.98 -9.01 -19.46
C PRO A 87 -5.27 -8.21 -19.66
N ARG A 88 -5.76 -7.52 -18.64
CA ARG A 88 -6.95 -6.67 -18.73
C ARG A 88 -6.63 -5.19 -18.94
N TYR A 89 -5.51 -4.69 -18.39
CA TYR A 89 -5.25 -3.24 -18.30
C TYR A 89 -4.16 -2.74 -19.26
N HIS A 90 -3.47 -3.64 -19.98
CA HIS A 90 -2.38 -3.30 -20.89
C HIS A 90 -2.74 -2.29 -21.99
N THR A 91 -4.02 -2.04 -22.25
CA THR A 91 -4.49 -1.02 -23.21
C THR A 91 -4.53 0.40 -22.64
N VAL A 92 -4.39 0.57 -21.32
CA VAL A 92 -4.38 1.90 -20.68
C VAL A 92 -3.05 2.58 -20.98
N PRO A 93 -3.03 3.82 -21.52
CA PRO A 93 -1.79 4.53 -21.78
C PRO A 93 -1.13 4.96 -20.47
N VAL A 94 0.17 4.72 -20.33
CA VAL A 94 0.90 4.98 -19.06
C VAL A 94 2.02 6.02 -19.16
N THR A 95 2.72 6.10 -20.30
CA THR A 95 3.96 6.87 -20.43
C THR A 95 3.79 8.36 -20.09
N GLY A 96 4.56 8.85 -19.13
CA GLY A 96 4.61 10.27 -18.76
C GLY A 96 3.39 10.76 -17.97
N ARG A 97 2.49 9.85 -17.57
CA ARG A 97 1.26 10.19 -16.85
C ARG A 97 1.41 9.97 -15.36
N ALA A 98 0.70 10.78 -14.58
CA ALA A 98 0.55 10.59 -13.15
C ALA A 98 -0.17 9.27 -12.83
N GLU A 99 0.17 8.68 -11.69
CA GLU A 99 -0.43 7.43 -11.19
C GLU A 99 -1.95 7.54 -11.10
N ALA A 100 -2.47 8.63 -10.51
CA ALA A 100 -3.90 8.83 -10.33
C ALA A 100 -4.66 8.92 -11.66
N SER A 101 -4.07 9.52 -12.70
CA SER A 101 -4.70 9.59 -14.02
C SER A 101 -4.82 8.21 -14.67
N ILE A 102 -3.78 7.36 -14.54
CA ILE A 102 -3.79 5.99 -15.05
C ILE A 102 -4.83 5.16 -14.31
N LEU A 103 -4.83 5.23 -12.98
CA LEU A 103 -5.75 4.50 -12.12
C LEU A 103 -7.21 4.96 -12.32
N ALA A 104 -7.44 6.25 -12.60
CA ALA A 104 -8.76 6.76 -12.95
C ALA A 104 -9.29 6.18 -14.27
N ASP A 105 -8.43 5.97 -15.27
CA ASP A 105 -8.81 5.29 -16.50
C ASP A 105 -9.19 3.83 -16.26
N ILE A 106 -8.48 3.15 -15.35
CA ILE A 106 -8.84 1.79 -14.93
C ILE A 106 -10.22 1.78 -14.28
N ALA A 107 -10.44 2.66 -13.30
CA ALA A 107 -11.70 2.81 -12.58
C ALA A 107 -12.88 3.10 -13.53
N ARG A 108 -12.67 3.97 -14.52
CA ARG A 108 -13.70 4.34 -15.50
C ARG A 108 -13.98 3.24 -16.51
N ALA A 109 -12.95 2.73 -17.18
CA ALA A 109 -13.12 1.83 -18.31
C ALA A 109 -13.46 0.40 -17.87
N PHE A 110 -12.91 -0.05 -16.75
CA PHE A 110 -13.01 -1.45 -16.33
C PHE A 110 -13.91 -1.69 -15.12
N TRP A 111 -14.10 -0.68 -14.27
CA TRP A 111 -14.98 -0.77 -13.10
C TRP A 111 -16.25 0.07 -13.22
N GLN A 112 -16.41 0.79 -14.33
CA GLN A 112 -17.60 1.59 -14.66
C GLN A 112 -17.98 2.60 -13.58
N ILE A 113 -16.98 3.10 -12.82
CA ILE A 113 -17.22 4.14 -11.81
C ILE A 113 -17.54 5.45 -12.55
N PRO A 114 -18.69 6.10 -12.26
CA PRO A 114 -19.07 7.33 -12.95
C PRO A 114 -18.11 8.49 -12.67
N GLU A 115 -17.91 9.36 -13.67
CA GLU A 115 -17.02 10.53 -13.55
C GLU A 115 -17.37 11.43 -12.36
N ALA A 116 -18.66 11.58 -12.04
CA ALA A 116 -19.11 12.37 -10.89
C ALA A 116 -18.59 11.86 -9.52
N ARG A 117 -18.17 10.59 -9.47
CA ARG A 117 -17.63 9.91 -8.27
C ARG A 117 -16.13 9.67 -8.31
N LEU A 118 -15.46 9.97 -9.43
CA LEU A 118 -14.01 9.88 -9.55
C LEU A 118 -13.38 11.22 -9.18
N TRP A 119 -12.65 11.26 -8.07
CA TRP A 119 -11.92 12.44 -7.65
C TRP A 119 -10.42 12.19 -7.82
N VAL A 120 -9.80 12.89 -8.76
CA VAL A 120 -8.41 12.63 -9.16
C VAL A 120 -7.50 13.71 -8.61
N GLU A 121 -6.51 13.29 -7.83
CA GLU A 121 -5.42 14.12 -7.31
C GLU A 121 -4.09 13.59 -7.90
N ASP A 122 -3.55 14.31 -8.87
CA ASP A 122 -2.46 13.85 -9.75
C ASP A 122 -1.15 14.62 -9.56
N ARG A 123 -0.95 15.29 -8.41
CA ARG A 123 0.21 16.15 -8.16
C ARG A 123 1.13 15.66 -7.05
N SER A 124 0.66 14.79 -6.16
CA SER A 124 1.47 14.27 -5.06
C SER A 124 2.69 13.48 -5.54
N THR A 125 3.83 13.64 -4.86
CA THR A 125 5.09 12.97 -5.25
C THR A 125 5.54 11.91 -4.24
N ASN A 126 4.85 11.81 -3.10
CA ASN A 126 5.19 10.90 -2.01
C ASN A 126 3.98 10.63 -1.09
N CYS A 127 4.12 9.66 -0.19
CA CYS A 127 3.06 9.25 0.75
C CYS A 127 2.52 10.38 1.64
N GLY A 128 3.38 11.30 2.09
CA GLY A 128 2.97 12.46 2.88
C GLY A 128 2.05 13.39 2.10
N GLU A 129 2.40 13.65 0.84
CA GLU A 129 1.57 14.44 -0.07
C GLU A 129 0.28 13.72 -0.45
N ASN A 130 0.30 12.40 -0.66
CA ASN A 130 -0.92 11.63 -0.93
C ASN A 130 -1.97 11.87 0.18
N ALA A 131 -1.55 11.72 1.44
CA ALA A 131 -2.44 11.94 2.58
C ALA A 131 -2.91 13.39 2.69
N ARG A 132 -1.99 14.35 2.60
CA ARG A 132 -2.28 15.79 2.71
C ARG A 132 -3.22 16.28 1.60
N PHE A 133 -2.97 15.90 0.36
CA PHE A 133 -3.75 16.36 -0.78
C PHE A 133 -5.11 15.67 -0.85
N SER A 134 -5.19 14.37 -0.50
CA SER A 134 -6.47 13.68 -0.32
C SER A 134 -7.32 14.36 0.74
N TRP A 135 -6.74 14.70 1.90
CA TRP A 135 -7.45 15.40 2.96
C TRP A 135 -7.94 16.79 2.52
N ASN A 136 -7.11 17.56 1.81
CA ASN A 136 -7.53 18.86 1.26
C ASN A 136 -8.70 18.72 0.28
N MET A 137 -8.70 17.68 -0.55
CA MET A 137 -9.79 17.42 -1.48
C MET A 137 -11.09 17.01 -0.76
N LEU A 138 -11.00 16.18 0.28
CA LEU A 138 -12.15 15.86 1.14
C LEU A 138 -12.75 17.12 1.78
N LYS A 139 -11.92 18.05 2.27
CA LYS A 139 -12.37 19.36 2.78
C LYS A 139 -13.11 20.17 1.72
N GLN A 140 -12.55 20.27 0.50
CA GLN A 140 -13.18 20.99 -0.61
C GLN A 140 -14.52 20.40 -1.06
N ARG A 141 -14.71 19.09 -0.87
CA ARG A 141 -15.96 18.38 -1.18
C ARG A 141 -16.93 18.31 0.00
N HIS A 142 -16.60 18.93 1.13
CA HIS A 142 -17.38 18.88 2.38
C HIS A 142 -17.63 17.44 2.87
N ARG A 143 -16.58 16.59 2.78
CA ARG A 143 -16.61 15.16 3.18
C ARG A 143 -15.58 14.88 4.28
N THR A 144 -15.67 15.62 5.38
CA THR A 144 -14.72 15.56 6.50
C THR A 144 -15.21 14.72 7.68
N THR A 145 -16.37 14.08 7.56
CA THR A 145 -16.99 13.22 8.58
C THR A 145 -17.32 11.85 7.99
N GLY A 146 -17.80 10.93 8.84
CA GLY A 146 -18.15 9.58 8.42
C GLY A 146 -16.95 8.64 8.43
N ARG A 147 -16.95 7.63 7.55
CA ARG A 147 -15.91 6.60 7.42
C ARG A 147 -15.27 6.68 6.04
N VAL A 148 -13.95 6.83 6.02
CA VAL A 148 -13.17 6.86 4.77
C VAL A 148 -12.24 5.67 4.75
N LEU A 149 -12.41 4.83 3.73
CA LEU A 149 -11.53 3.69 3.49
C LEU A 149 -10.24 4.18 2.83
N VAL A 150 -9.09 3.76 3.34
CA VAL A 150 -7.78 4.01 2.74
C VAL A 150 -7.24 2.69 2.21
N VAL A 151 -6.94 2.68 0.91
CA VAL A 151 -6.42 1.53 0.18
C VAL A 151 -5.06 1.89 -0.40
N GLN A 152 -4.05 1.10 -0.05
CA GLN A 152 -2.65 1.27 -0.43
C GLN A 152 -2.01 -0.12 -0.58
N ASP A 153 -0.88 -0.17 -1.28
CA ASP A 153 0.08 -1.28 -1.26
C ASP A 153 0.22 -1.84 0.17
N PRO A 154 -0.01 -3.15 0.39
CA PRO A 154 0.05 -3.76 1.72
C PRO A 154 1.34 -3.46 2.49
N THR A 155 2.48 -3.33 1.82
CA THR A 155 3.76 -3.03 2.49
C THR A 155 3.78 -1.61 3.08
N MET A 156 3.03 -0.68 2.50
CA MET A 156 3.02 0.74 2.88
C MET A 156 1.72 1.18 3.58
N GLN A 157 0.77 0.27 3.77
CA GLN A 157 -0.57 0.57 4.29
C GLN A 157 -0.48 1.17 5.70
N ARG A 158 0.21 0.52 6.65
CA ARG A 158 0.40 1.05 8.02
C ARG A 158 1.03 2.44 8.04
N ARG A 159 2.08 2.68 7.24
CA ARG A 159 2.70 4.02 7.16
C ARG A 159 1.72 5.06 6.62
N THR A 160 0.92 4.68 5.62
CA THR A 160 -0.09 5.57 5.04
C THR A 160 -1.15 5.93 6.08
N MET A 161 -1.66 4.96 6.85
CA MET A 161 -2.60 5.21 7.95
C MET A 161 -2.02 6.13 9.03
N ALA A 162 -0.78 5.88 9.45
CA ALA A 162 -0.09 6.74 10.41
C ALA A 162 0.17 8.17 9.86
N THR A 163 0.31 8.30 8.54
CA THR A 163 0.42 9.60 7.84
C THR A 163 -0.91 10.35 7.89
N PHE A 164 -2.04 9.70 7.57
CA PHE A 164 -3.37 10.33 7.69
C PHE A 164 -3.65 10.79 9.12
N ALA A 165 -3.33 9.95 10.11
CA ALA A 165 -3.45 10.31 11.52
C ALA A 165 -2.60 11.55 11.88
N ARG A 166 -1.38 11.64 11.34
CA ARG A 166 -0.52 12.83 11.55
C ARG A 166 -1.07 14.09 10.90
N VAL A 167 -1.53 13.99 9.66
CA VAL A 167 -2.08 15.11 8.88
C VAL A 167 -3.34 15.68 9.55
N CYS A 168 -4.16 14.81 10.14
CA CYS A 168 -5.44 15.21 10.73
C CYS A 168 -5.37 15.45 12.25
N ARG A 169 -4.20 15.33 12.88
CA ARG A 169 -4.01 15.42 14.34
C ARG A 169 -4.61 16.71 14.93
N ASP A 170 -4.42 17.83 14.24
CA ASP A 170 -4.82 19.16 14.71
C ASP A 170 -6.11 19.67 14.05
N GLU A 171 -6.82 18.81 13.29
CA GLU A 171 -8.09 19.17 12.65
C GLU A 171 -9.23 19.05 13.67
N PRO A 172 -10.17 20.01 13.71
CA PRO A 172 -11.28 19.99 14.68
C PRO A 172 -12.26 18.83 14.43
N VAL A 173 -12.29 18.33 13.20
CA VAL A 173 -13.12 17.20 12.76
C VAL A 173 -12.32 16.39 11.75
N SER A 174 -12.32 15.07 11.92
CA SER A 174 -11.73 14.09 10.99
C SER A 174 -12.69 12.92 10.84
N PRO A 175 -12.78 12.29 9.65
CA PRO A 175 -13.50 11.04 9.52
C PRO A 175 -12.80 9.92 10.31
N GLN A 176 -13.52 8.83 10.53
CA GLN A 176 -12.92 7.56 10.91
C GLN A 176 -12.17 7.00 9.69
N TRP A 177 -10.85 6.92 9.80
CA TRP A 177 -10.00 6.25 8.81
C TRP A 177 -10.10 4.74 9.00
N VAL A 178 -10.44 4.02 7.93
CA VAL A 178 -10.50 2.55 7.90
C VAL A 178 -9.44 2.04 6.95
N SER A 179 -8.64 1.06 7.36
CA SER A 179 -7.57 0.50 6.56
C SER A 179 -8.00 -0.77 5.86
N HIS A 180 -7.77 -0.86 4.54
CA HIS A 180 -7.95 -2.10 3.79
C HIS A 180 -7.05 -2.13 2.55
N PRO A 181 -5.94 -2.87 2.55
CA PRO A 181 -5.04 -2.96 1.40
C PRO A 181 -5.56 -3.90 0.28
N GLY A 182 -6.67 -4.60 0.53
CA GLY A 182 -7.28 -5.55 -0.41
C GLY A 182 -6.95 -7.01 -0.12
N PHE A 183 -5.74 -7.29 0.38
CA PHE A 183 -5.26 -8.61 0.78
C PHE A 183 -4.04 -8.49 1.69
N THR A 184 -3.69 -9.58 2.38
CA THR A 184 -2.48 -9.68 3.20
C THR A 184 -1.48 -10.64 2.54
N PRO A 185 -0.32 -10.16 2.06
CA PRO A 185 0.66 -11.01 1.41
C PRO A 185 1.22 -12.07 2.36
N THR A 186 1.28 -13.31 1.89
CA THR A 186 1.94 -14.43 2.59
C THR A 186 2.96 -15.07 1.67
N LEU A 187 4.17 -15.31 2.18
CA LEU A 187 5.24 -16.01 1.49
C LEU A 187 5.33 -17.47 1.94
N GLN A 188 5.76 -18.32 1.00
CA GLN A 188 6.12 -19.71 1.22
C GLN A 188 7.35 -20.09 0.39
N ASN A 189 8.01 -21.19 0.77
CA ASN A 189 8.98 -21.82 -0.12
C ASN A 189 8.24 -22.72 -1.12
N GLY A 190 8.37 -22.40 -2.41
CA GLY A 190 7.96 -23.25 -3.52
C GLY A 190 9.09 -24.17 -3.99
N ASN A 191 8.89 -24.81 -5.14
CA ASN A 191 9.87 -25.76 -5.70
C ASN A 191 11.16 -25.08 -6.21
N GLU A 192 11.06 -23.83 -6.66
CA GLU A 192 12.17 -23.11 -7.33
C GLU A 192 12.72 -21.92 -6.50
N GLY A 193 12.08 -21.61 -5.37
CA GLY A 193 12.45 -20.46 -4.53
C GLY A 193 11.30 -19.99 -3.65
N VAL A 194 11.46 -18.82 -3.04
CA VAL A 194 10.37 -18.15 -2.32
C VAL A 194 9.34 -17.66 -3.32
N GLU A 195 8.07 -17.83 -2.99
CA GLU A 195 6.91 -17.37 -3.77
C GLU A 195 5.80 -16.86 -2.84
N PHE A 196 4.80 -16.19 -3.40
CA PHE A 196 3.58 -15.84 -2.66
C PHE A 196 2.66 -17.07 -2.60
N SER A 197 2.04 -17.29 -1.44
CA SER A 197 1.05 -18.36 -1.26
C SER A 197 -0.23 -18.10 -2.06
N GLU A 198 -0.56 -16.83 -2.28
CA GLU A 198 -1.60 -16.41 -3.22
C GLU A 198 -1.00 -16.27 -4.63
N GLY A 199 -1.81 -16.50 -5.66
CA GLY A 199 -1.35 -16.42 -7.05
C GLY A 199 -0.61 -15.11 -7.36
N HIS A 200 0.41 -15.18 -8.21
CA HIS A 200 1.39 -14.10 -8.41
C HIS A 200 0.93 -12.95 -9.32
N THR A 201 -0.29 -13.01 -9.89
CA THR A 201 -0.69 -12.10 -10.96
C THR A 201 -0.87 -10.68 -10.43
N GLY A 202 -0.07 -9.74 -10.95
CA GLY A 202 -0.14 -8.33 -10.56
C GLY A 202 0.44 -8.00 -9.18
N LEU A 203 1.18 -8.95 -8.58
CA LEU A 203 1.99 -8.75 -7.39
C LEU A 203 3.41 -8.29 -7.75
N TRP A 204 4.18 -7.87 -6.76
CA TRP A 204 5.59 -7.56 -6.92
C TRP A 204 6.40 -8.82 -7.24
N PRO A 205 7.56 -8.67 -7.92
CA PRO A 205 8.64 -9.63 -7.75
C PRO A 205 8.97 -9.83 -6.26
N VAL A 206 9.33 -11.05 -5.87
CA VAL A 206 9.56 -11.40 -4.45
C VAL A 206 10.66 -10.54 -3.84
N ASP A 207 11.80 -10.39 -4.50
CA ASP A 207 12.91 -9.53 -4.07
C ASP A 207 12.47 -8.08 -3.80
N ARG A 208 11.60 -7.54 -4.67
CA ARG A 208 11.02 -6.21 -4.49
C ARG A 208 10.13 -6.14 -3.25
N TYR A 209 9.29 -7.14 -3.01
CA TYR A 209 8.47 -7.19 -1.80
C TYR A 209 9.33 -7.26 -0.53
N LEU A 210 10.36 -8.10 -0.50
CA LEU A 210 11.29 -8.18 0.63
C LEU A 210 11.97 -6.83 0.88
N SER A 211 12.40 -6.15 -0.18
CA SER A 211 12.99 -4.80 -0.13
C SER A 211 12.05 -3.77 0.49
N LEU A 212 10.79 -3.76 0.04
CA LEU A 212 9.76 -2.86 0.57
C LEU A 212 9.52 -3.10 2.06
N VAL A 213 9.29 -4.36 2.45
CA VAL A 213 9.06 -4.73 3.86
C VAL A 213 10.23 -4.30 4.75
N MET A 214 11.48 -4.61 4.33
CA MET A 214 12.68 -4.24 5.08
C MET A 214 12.90 -2.72 5.16
N GLY A 215 12.49 -1.99 4.12
CA GLY A 215 12.59 -0.53 4.07
C GLY A 215 11.55 0.21 4.92
N GLU A 216 10.39 -0.40 5.18
CA GLU A 216 9.30 0.22 5.94
C GLU A 216 9.54 0.19 7.46
N LEU A 217 10.11 -0.89 7.99
CA LEU A 217 10.41 -1.05 9.41
C LEU A 217 11.21 0.13 10.01
N PRO A 218 12.38 0.54 9.47
CA PRO A 218 13.12 1.67 10.01
C PRO A 218 12.42 3.03 9.80
N ARG A 219 11.51 3.15 8.84
CA ARG A 219 10.71 4.37 8.66
C ARG A 219 9.64 4.48 9.74
N LEU A 220 9.02 3.36 10.11
CA LEU A 220 7.95 3.30 11.10
C LEU A 220 8.45 3.35 12.53
N TYR A 221 9.67 2.87 12.80
CA TYR A 221 10.25 2.85 14.14
C TYR A 221 10.49 4.28 14.65
N ASP A 222 9.92 4.63 15.81
CA ASP A 222 9.93 6.00 16.31
C ASP A 222 11.21 6.34 17.08
N ASP A 223 12.29 6.54 16.33
CA ASP A 223 13.57 7.04 16.82
C ASP A 223 14.05 8.26 16.01
N ALA A 224 15.26 8.75 16.28
CA ALA A 224 15.86 9.90 15.60
C ALA A 224 15.99 9.76 14.07
N ASN A 225 15.96 8.54 13.52
CA ASN A 225 16.05 8.26 12.09
C ASN A 225 14.68 7.95 11.45
N GLY A 226 13.70 7.58 12.29
CA GLY A 226 12.34 7.25 11.92
C GLY A 226 11.49 8.43 11.45
N TYR A 227 10.29 8.11 10.97
CA TYR A 227 9.33 9.11 10.49
C TYR A 227 8.38 9.58 11.59
N GLY A 228 8.39 8.94 12.76
CA GLY A 228 7.56 9.33 13.90
C GLY A 228 8.03 10.61 14.60
N PRO A 229 7.31 11.02 15.66
CA PRO A 229 7.60 12.26 16.41
C PRO A 229 9.01 12.38 16.98
N ALA A 230 9.69 11.27 17.30
CA ALA A 230 11.07 11.29 17.81
C ALA A 230 12.11 11.53 16.71
N GLY A 231 11.72 11.44 15.43
CA GLY A 231 12.57 11.64 14.27
C GLY A 231 12.06 12.77 13.38
N ARG A 232 11.49 12.42 12.22
CA ARG A 232 11.08 13.41 11.20
C ARG A 232 9.68 14.00 11.40
N ASP A 233 8.87 13.43 12.29
CA ASP A 233 7.47 13.84 12.57
C ASP A 233 6.58 13.90 11.31
N TYR A 234 6.81 13.00 10.36
CA TYR A 234 5.99 12.83 9.15
C TYR A 234 4.77 11.93 9.39
N ILE A 235 4.83 11.06 10.40
CA ILE A 235 3.74 10.15 10.77
C ILE A 235 3.45 10.24 12.28
N ALA A 236 2.28 9.75 12.69
CA ALA A 236 1.99 9.57 14.10
C ALA A 236 2.89 8.47 14.68
N HIS A 237 3.04 8.43 16.01
CA HIS A 237 3.74 7.34 16.68
C HIS A 237 3.11 5.99 16.27
N VAL A 238 3.97 5.00 16.02
CA VAL A 238 3.57 3.64 15.67
C VAL A 238 4.13 2.68 16.70
N GLU A 239 3.24 1.96 17.38
CA GLU A 239 3.64 0.93 18.33
C GLU A 239 4.17 -0.31 17.58
N PHE A 240 5.28 -0.86 18.07
CA PHE A 240 5.88 -2.10 17.56
C PHE A 240 5.62 -3.24 18.55
N PRO A 241 4.71 -4.18 18.23
CA PRO A 241 4.48 -5.36 19.06
C PRO A 241 5.75 -6.20 19.21
N GLU A 242 5.88 -6.93 20.32
CA GLU A 242 7.05 -7.77 20.62
C GLU A 242 7.33 -8.78 19.49
N ALA A 243 6.28 -9.39 18.93
CA ALA A 243 6.40 -10.31 17.81
C ALA A 243 7.03 -9.67 16.56
N VAL A 244 6.68 -8.40 16.27
CA VAL A 244 7.23 -7.64 15.13
C VAL A 244 8.68 -7.25 15.40
N MET A 245 9.01 -6.86 16.64
CA MET A 245 10.40 -6.59 17.04
C MET A 245 11.28 -7.84 16.93
N ALA A 246 10.78 -8.99 17.39
CA ALA A 246 11.48 -10.28 17.29
C ALA A 246 11.67 -10.69 15.82
N ALA A 247 10.62 -10.57 14.99
CA ALA A 247 10.69 -10.83 13.56
C ALA A 247 11.70 -9.91 12.88
N TRP A 248 11.69 -8.59 13.15
CA TRP A 248 12.65 -7.67 12.57
C TRP A 248 14.09 -8.02 12.94
N LYS A 249 14.35 -8.37 14.20
CA LYS A 249 15.66 -8.85 14.64
C LYS A 249 16.11 -10.11 13.89
N GLN A 250 15.20 -11.07 13.69
CA GLN A 250 15.46 -12.27 12.89
C GLN A 250 15.87 -11.90 11.45
N LEU A 251 15.11 -11.01 10.79
CA LEU A 251 15.40 -10.57 9.42
C LEU A 251 16.77 -9.85 9.31
N GLN A 252 17.16 -9.05 10.30
CA GLN A 252 18.46 -8.38 10.32
C GLN A 252 19.65 -9.35 10.47
N GLN A 253 19.42 -10.54 11.01
CA GLN A 253 20.47 -11.52 11.30
C GLN A 253 20.70 -12.50 10.14
N ASP A 254 19.70 -12.69 9.27
CA ASP A 254 19.72 -13.68 8.20
C ASP A 254 20.87 -13.46 7.18
N PRO A 255 21.71 -14.49 6.93
CA PRO A 255 22.85 -14.39 6.04
C PRO A 255 22.48 -14.32 4.54
N VAL A 256 21.37 -14.93 4.11
CA VAL A 256 20.88 -14.87 2.73
C VAL A 256 20.45 -13.45 2.41
N LEU A 257 19.71 -12.81 3.32
CA LEU A 257 19.29 -11.41 3.18
C LEU A 257 20.50 -10.46 3.18
N LYS A 258 21.51 -10.72 4.02
CA LYS A 258 22.77 -9.93 4.02
C LYS A 258 23.53 -10.05 2.71
N GLY A 259 23.59 -11.24 2.11
CA GLY A 259 24.19 -11.47 0.80
C GLY A 259 23.38 -10.83 -0.34
N ALA A 260 22.07 -10.76 -0.19
CA ALA A 260 21.13 -10.16 -1.14
C ALA A 260 20.97 -8.63 -1.02
N ARG A 261 21.68 -7.95 -0.11
CA ARG A 261 21.62 -6.48 0.09
C ARG A 261 21.94 -5.60 -1.13
N LYS A 262 22.45 -6.17 -2.22
CA LYS A 262 22.58 -5.45 -3.51
C LYS A 262 21.30 -5.49 -4.36
N ILE A 263 20.34 -6.32 -3.97
CA ILE A 263 19.08 -6.62 -4.66
C ILE A 263 17.88 -6.17 -3.80
N ILE A 264 18.00 -6.27 -2.46
CA ILE A 264 17.02 -5.84 -1.44
C ILE A 264 17.36 -4.47 -0.89
#